data_AF-A0A7S0EPS7-F1
#
_entry.id   AF-A0A7S0EPS7-F1
#
_cell.length_a   1.000
_cell.length_b   1.000
_cell.length_c   1.000
_cell.angle_alpha   90.00
_cell.angle_beta   90.00
_cell.angle_gamma   90.00
#
_symmetry.space_group_name_H-M   'P 1'
#
loop_
_entity.id
_entity.type
_entity.pdbx_description
1 polymer ?
#
loop_
_entity_poly.entity_id
_entity_poly.type
_entity_poly.pdbx_seq_one_letter_code
_entity_poly.pdbx_strand_id
1 'polypeptide(L)'
;DPKAKEKDVKKWKESITLDLDKLEKERKKQVENNKKVMTKISDDKDSLVEKDKSYKAIPCFFLQTCVFPRCVQSPEDAVFCARFVHLLHKIKTPNLSTILIYNMIITTFGPMVFSRTEQEAKHFGKFLSETLHMLNRWASTE
;
A
#
# COMPACT_ATOMS: atom_id res chain seq x y z
N ASP A 1 32.20 32.18 -22.35
CA ASP A 1 33.24 32.42 -21.33
C ASP A 1 33.41 31.15 -20.48
N PRO A 2 34.59 30.51 -20.50
CA PRO A 2 34.89 29.29 -19.74
C PRO A 2 34.70 29.45 -18.22
N LYS A 3 35.02 30.63 -17.68
CA LYS A 3 34.95 30.91 -16.23
C LYS A 3 33.52 31.02 -15.72
N ALA A 4 32.60 31.52 -16.56
CA ALA A 4 31.17 31.55 -16.26
C ALA A 4 30.59 30.12 -16.18
N LYS A 5 30.93 29.26 -17.14
CA LYS A 5 30.52 27.85 -17.14
C LYS A 5 31.03 27.09 -15.91
N GLU A 6 32.27 27.32 -15.49
CA GLU A 6 32.84 26.67 -14.30
C GLU A 6 32.14 27.08 -12.99
N LYS A 7 31.77 28.35 -12.87
CA LYS A 7 31.01 28.88 -11.73
C LYS A 7 29.60 28.28 -11.64
N ASP A 8 28.92 28.12 -12.79
CA ASP A 8 27.59 27.51 -12.84
C ASP A 8 27.64 26.02 -12.49
N VAL A 9 28.65 25.29 -12.99
CA VAL A 9 28.89 23.89 -12.60
C VAL A 9 29.15 23.76 -11.10
N LYS A 10 29.92 24.67 -10.50
CA LYS A 10 30.18 24.67 -9.07
C LYS A 10 28.89 24.88 -8.25
N LYS A 11 28.07 25.87 -8.60
CA LYS A 11 26.78 26.12 -7.95
C LYS A 11 25.82 24.92 -8.08
N TRP A 12 25.78 24.28 -9.24
CA TRP A 12 24.93 23.11 -9.47
C TRP A 12 25.37 21.92 -8.59
N LYS A 13 26.69 21.69 -8.47
CA LYS A 13 27.25 20.68 -7.56
C LYS A 13 26.90 20.96 -6.10
N GLU A 14 26.99 22.21 -5.66
CA GLU A 14 26.60 22.63 -4.32
C GLU A 14 25.10 22.37 -4.07
N SER A 15 24.23 22.72 -5.02
CA SER A 15 22.78 22.43 -4.93
C SER A 15 22.47 20.94 -4.82
N ILE A 16 23.10 20.10 -5.64
CA ILE A 16 22.91 18.65 -5.59
C ILE A 16 23.35 18.09 -4.24
N THR A 17 24.47 18.58 -3.71
CA THR A 17 24.99 18.12 -2.42
C THR A 17 24.00 18.45 -1.29
N LEU A 18 23.38 19.63 -1.34
CA LEU A 18 22.33 20.02 -0.39
C LEU A 18 21.07 19.16 -0.51
N ASP A 19 20.64 18.86 -1.73
CA ASP A 19 19.47 17.98 -1.96
C ASP A 19 19.74 16.55 -1.49
N LEU A 20 20.95 16.02 -1.71
CA LEU A 20 21.38 14.70 -1.21
C LEU A 20 21.33 14.66 0.32
N ASP A 21 21.86 15.67 1.00
CA ASP A 21 21.83 15.75 2.46
C ASP A 21 20.38 15.83 3.00
N LYS A 22 19.50 16.55 2.30
CA LYS A 22 18.09 16.65 2.67
C LYS A 22 17.37 15.31 2.51
N LEU A 23 17.56 14.64 1.37
CA LEU A 23 16.96 13.33 1.10
C LEU A 23 17.47 12.27 2.07
N GLU A 24 18.75 12.31 2.44
CA GLU A 24 19.34 11.36 3.39
C GLU A 24 18.76 11.55 4.81
N LYS A 25 18.54 12.80 5.23
CA LYS A 25 17.85 13.10 6.51
C LYS A 25 16.40 12.63 6.49
N GLU A 26 15.68 12.88 5.40
CA GLU A 26 14.29 12.44 5.24
C GLU A 26 14.19 10.91 5.28
N ARG A 27 15.05 10.22 4.52
CA ARG A 27 15.12 8.75 4.49
C ARG A 27 15.32 8.17 5.88
N LYS A 28 16.26 8.71 6.68
CA LYS A 28 16.48 8.25 8.06
C LYS A 28 15.22 8.39 8.93
N LYS A 29 14.55 9.53 8.84
CA LYS A 29 13.27 9.78 9.56
C LYS A 29 12.18 8.80 9.12
N GLN A 30 12.05 8.54 7.83
CA GLN A 30 11.05 7.61 7.29
C GLN A 30 11.31 6.17 7.72
N VAL A 31 12.57 5.72 7.71
CA VAL A 31 12.96 4.38 8.18
C VAL A 31 12.64 4.20 9.67
N GLU A 32 12.96 5.20 10.49
CA GLU A 32 12.65 5.16 11.92
C GLU A 32 11.13 5.12 12.17
N ASN A 33 10.37 5.97 11.48
CA ASN A 33 8.92 5.99 11.58
C ASN A 33 8.30 4.66 11.12
N ASN A 34 8.77 4.10 10.01
CA ASN A 34 8.31 2.81 9.51
C ASN A 34 8.54 1.72 10.56
N LYS A 35 9.72 1.65 11.18
CA LYS A 35 10.01 0.69 12.24
C LYS A 35 9.04 0.83 13.43
N LYS A 36 8.74 2.06 13.86
CA LYS A 36 7.79 2.34 14.94
C LYS A 36 6.38 1.85 14.59
N VAL A 37 5.88 2.20 13.40
CA VAL A 37 4.55 1.79 12.94
C VAL A 37 4.45 0.27 12.79
N MET A 38 5.49 -0.38 12.24
CA MET A 38 5.53 -1.83 12.08
C MET A 38 5.59 -2.58 13.42
N THR A 39 6.23 -2.00 14.44
CA THR A 39 6.22 -2.55 15.79
C THR A 39 4.80 -2.44 16.37
N LYS A 40 4.23 -1.23 16.32
CA LYS A 40 2.87 -0.98 16.83
C LYS A 40 1.81 -1.89 16.19
N ILE A 41 1.80 -2.01 14.86
CA ILE A 41 0.80 -2.86 14.20
C ILE A 41 0.98 -4.34 14.55
N SER A 42 2.21 -4.80 14.80
CA SER A 42 2.49 -6.17 15.23
C SER A 42 2.02 -6.43 16.65
N ASP A 43 2.14 -5.44 17.53
CA ASP A 43 1.69 -5.53 18.93
C ASP A 43 0.15 -5.46 19.01
N ASP A 44 -0.46 -4.59 18.22
CA ASP A 44 -1.91 -4.37 18.24
C ASP A 44 -2.70 -5.47 17.51
N LYS A 45 -2.04 -6.30 16.66
CA LYS A 45 -2.70 -7.18 15.68
C LYS A 45 -3.78 -8.09 16.28
N ASP A 46 -3.59 -8.55 17.51
CA ASP A 46 -4.49 -9.51 18.15
C ASP A 46 -5.79 -8.86 18.64
N SER A 47 -5.78 -7.53 18.78
CA SER A 47 -6.94 -6.72 19.17
C SER A 47 -7.68 -6.10 17.99
N LEU A 48 -7.11 -6.12 16.78
CA LEU A 48 -7.67 -5.46 15.60
C LEU A 48 -9.01 -6.06 15.14
N VAL A 49 -9.22 -7.36 15.38
CA VAL A 49 -10.39 -8.09 14.89
C VAL A 49 -11.03 -8.90 16.02
N GLU A 50 -12.23 -8.47 16.40
CA GLU A 50 -13.05 -9.14 17.41
C GLU A 50 -13.41 -10.58 17.01
N LYS A 51 -13.40 -11.49 17.99
CA LYS A 51 -13.70 -12.91 17.80
C LYS A 51 -15.18 -13.20 17.51
N ASP A 52 -16.09 -12.32 17.91
CA ASP A 52 -17.54 -12.59 17.97
C ASP A 52 -18.29 -12.26 16.67
N LYS A 53 -17.60 -11.68 15.68
CA LYS A 53 -18.19 -11.39 14.38
C LYS A 53 -18.07 -12.61 13.47
N SER A 54 -19.13 -12.87 12.69
CA SER A 54 -19.13 -13.95 11.70
C SER A 54 -17.87 -13.88 10.82
N TYR A 55 -17.15 -14.99 10.74
CA TYR A 55 -15.90 -15.14 9.98
C TYR A 55 -16.00 -14.67 8.52
N LYS A 56 -17.21 -14.73 7.93
CA LYS A 56 -17.48 -14.24 6.57
C LYS A 56 -17.83 -12.75 6.51
N ALA A 57 -18.37 -12.18 7.57
CA ALA A 57 -18.80 -10.79 7.62
C ALA A 57 -17.61 -9.83 7.74
N ILE A 58 -16.58 -10.18 8.52
CA ILE A 58 -15.41 -9.33 8.76
C ILE A 58 -14.68 -8.96 7.45
N PRO A 59 -14.29 -9.91 6.58
CA PRO A 59 -13.71 -9.60 5.27
C PRO A 59 -14.58 -8.65 4.43
N CYS A 60 -15.89 -8.88 4.43
CA CYS A 60 -16.84 -8.07 3.66
C CYS A 60 -16.86 -6.62 4.16
N PHE A 61 -17.05 -6.42 5.47
CA PHE A 61 -17.04 -5.08 6.08
C PHE A 61 -15.71 -4.39 5.86
N PHE A 62 -14.60 -5.06 6.14
CA PHE A 62 -13.27 -4.49 5.94
C PHE A 62 -13.05 -4.00 4.50
N LEU A 63 -13.44 -4.81 3.51
CA LEU A 63 -13.35 -4.41 2.11
C LEU A 63 -14.26 -3.24 1.77
N GLN A 64 -15.53 -3.29 2.17
CA GLN A 64 -16.54 -2.29 1.82
C GLN A 64 -16.33 -0.94 2.52
N THR A 65 -15.91 -0.92 3.78
CA THR A 65 -15.81 0.31 4.57
C THR A 65 -14.40 0.89 4.60
N CYS A 66 -13.36 0.09 4.38
CA CYS A 66 -11.98 0.54 4.51
C CYS A 66 -11.22 0.49 3.19
N VAL A 67 -11.15 -0.68 2.55
CA VAL A 67 -10.27 -0.90 1.39
C VAL A 67 -10.83 -0.23 0.13
N PHE A 68 -12.04 -0.58 -0.28
CA PHE A 68 -12.61 -0.11 -1.54
C PHE A 68 -12.82 1.40 -1.62
N PRO A 69 -13.32 2.08 -0.56
CA PRO A 69 -13.45 3.54 -0.59
C PRO A 69 -12.10 4.25 -0.74
N ARG A 70 -11.02 3.64 -0.24
CA ARG A 70 -9.66 4.21 -0.31
C ARG A 70 -8.98 3.92 -1.64
N CYS A 71 -9.16 2.73 -2.22
CA CYS A 71 -8.55 2.36 -3.50
C CYS A 71 -8.91 3.29 -4.67
N VAL A 72 -10.05 3.98 -4.59
CA VAL A 72 -10.51 4.87 -5.68
C VAL A 72 -10.01 6.31 -5.55
N GLN A 73 -9.41 6.69 -4.40
CA GLN A 73 -8.98 8.07 -4.12
C GLN A 73 -7.76 8.49 -4.92
N SER A 74 -6.76 7.61 -5.03
CA SER A 74 -5.50 7.88 -5.73
C SER A 74 -4.83 6.57 -6.16
N PRO A 75 -3.91 6.59 -7.16
CA PRO A 75 -3.15 5.39 -7.52
C PRO A 75 -2.20 4.95 -6.39
N GLU A 76 -1.71 5.86 -5.57
CA GLU A 76 -0.88 5.55 -4.40
C GLU A 76 -1.67 4.81 -3.34
N ASP A 77 -2.90 5.24 -3.07
CA ASP A 77 -3.82 4.58 -2.13
C ASP A 77 -4.22 3.18 -2.60
N ALA A 78 -4.42 3.00 -3.91
CA ALA A 78 -4.67 1.69 -4.50
C ALA A 78 -3.51 0.71 -4.23
N VAL A 79 -2.26 1.14 -4.44
CA VAL A 79 -1.07 0.31 -4.16
C VAL A 79 -0.92 0.08 -2.66
N PHE A 80 -1.15 1.10 -1.83
CA PHE A 80 -1.12 0.97 -0.38
C PHE A 80 -2.11 -0.09 0.11
N CYS A 81 -3.36 -0.04 -0.37
CA CYS A 81 -4.40 -0.98 0.03
C CYS A 81 -4.03 -2.43 -0.29
N ALA A 82 -3.52 -2.72 -1.49
CA ALA A 82 -3.08 -4.06 -1.87
C ALA A 82 -1.96 -4.58 -0.94
N ARG A 83 -0.96 -3.73 -0.69
CA ARG A 83 0.16 -4.06 0.20
C ARG A 83 -0.26 -4.19 1.66
N PHE A 84 -1.25 -3.42 2.09
CA PHE A 84 -1.77 -3.47 3.45
C PHE A 84 -2.55 -4.76 3.72
N VAL A 85 -3.39 -5.21 2.79
CA VAL A 85 -4.07 -6.51 2.89
C VAL A 85 -3.04 -7.63 3.02
N HIS A 86 -1.99 -7.60 2.20
CA HIS A 86 -0.90 -8.56 2.29
C HIS A 86 -0.09 -8.44 3.59
N LEU A 87 0.12 -7.23 4.10
CA LEU A 87 0.80 -7.02 5.38
C LEU A 87 0.05 -7.70 6.52
N LEU A 88 -1.28 -7.54 6.59
CA LEU A 88 -2.13 -8.20 7.59
C LEU A 88 -2.00 -9.73 7.53
N HIS A 89 -1.92 -10.28 6.32
CA HIS A 89 -1.62 -11.70 6.13
C HIS A 89 -0.24 -12.07 6.69
N LYS A 90 0.80 -11.32 6.32
CA LYS A 90 2.19 -11.59 6.72
C LYS A 90 2.39 -11.57 8.24
N ILE A 91 1.74 -10.64 8.95
CA ILE A 91 1.81 -10.56 10.42
C ILE A 91 0.88 -11.56 11.12
N LYS A 92 0.13 -12.37 10.35
CA LYS A 92 -0.83 -13.37 10.84
C LYS A 92 -1.88 -12.74 11.75
N THR A 93 -2.53 -11.66 11.28
CA THR A 93 -3.64 -11.03 12.01
C THR A 93 -4.73 -12.08 12.27
N PRO A 94 -5.08 -12.36 13.55
CA PRO A 94 -6.08 -13.38 13.87
C PRO A 94 -7.47 -12.99 13.39
N ASN A 95 -8.33 -13.99 13.20
CA ASN A 95 -9.74 -13.83 12.81
C ASN A 95 -9.96 -13.15 11.44
N LEU A 96 -8.91 -12.89 10.68
CA LEU A 96 -8.97 -12.26 9.36
C LEU A 96 -8.62 -13.27 8.27
N SER A 97 -9.63 -13.76 7.56
CA SER A 97 -9.41 -14.69 6.45
C SER A 97 -8.90 -13.98 5.21
N THR A 98 -7.58 -13.97 5.01
CA THR A 98 -7.01 -13.34 3.81
C THR A 98 -7.43 -14.04 2.52
N ILE A 99 -7.62 -15.35 2.55
CA ILE A 99 -8.12 -16.12 1.39
C ILE A 99 -9.53 -15.64 0.99
N LEU A 100 -10.44 -15.45 1.96
CA LEU A 100 -11.76 -14.91 1.67
C LEU A 100 -11.69 -13.47 1.15
N ILE A 101 -10.80 -12.64 1.70
CA ILE A 101 -10.57 -11.27 1.22
C ILE A 101 -10.16 -11.29 -0.26
N TYR A 102 -9.16 -12.09 -0.64
CA TYR A 102 -8.72 -12.16 -2.04
C TYR A 102 -9.80 -12.72 -2.97
N ASN A 103 -10.53 -13.75 -2.54
CA ASN A 103 -11.65 -14.27 -3.30
C ASN A 103 -12.74 -13.20 -3.53
N MET A 104 -13.07 -12.43 -2.49
CA MET A 104 -14.01 -11.31 -2.60
C MET A 104 -13.50 -10.22 -3.54
N ILE A 105 -12.22 -9.83 -3.45
CA ILE A 105 -11.63 -8.85 -4.37
C ILE A 105 -11.79 -9.29 -5.83
N ILE A 106 -11.45 -10.55 -6.15
CA ILE A 106 -11.51 -11.06 -7.53
C ILE A 106 -12.97 -11.15 -8.02
N THR A 107 -13.87 -11.67 -7.19
CA THR A 107 -15.28 -11.89 -7.57
C THR A 107 -16.10 -10.60 -7.65
N THR A 108 -15.76 -9.58 -6.85
CA THR A 108 -16.48 -8.29 -6.84
C THR A 108 -15.93 -7.27 -7.82
N PHE A 109 -14.77 -7.55 -8.44
CA PHE A 109 -14.07 -6.57 -9.28
C PHE A 109 -14.90 -6.09 -10.48
N GLY A 110 -15.50 -7.01 -11.23
CA GLY A 110 -16.29 -6.68 -12.43
C GLY A 110 -17.40 -5.67 -12.14
N PRO A 111 -18.36 -5.98 -11.25
CA PRO A 111 -19.42 -5.05 -10.86
C PRO A 111 -18.90 -3.71 -10.34
N MET A 112 -17.80 -3.72 -9.57
CA MET A 112 -17.19 -2.50 -9.03
C MET A 112 -16.61 -1.60 -10.11
N VAL A 113 -16.06 -2.14 -11.20
CA VAL A 113 -15.58 -1.31 -12.32
C VAL A 113 -16.75 -0.67 -13.08
N PHE A 114 -17.85 -1.40 -13.28
CA PHE A 114 -19.02 -0.87 -13.99
C PHE A 114 -19.76 0.23 -13.22
N SER A 115 -19.64 0.27 -11.88
CA SER A 115 -20.32 1.26 -11.04
C SER A 115 -19.47 2.50 -10.72
N ARG A 116 -18.36 2.73 -11.42
CA ARG A 116 -17.37 3.77 -11.11
C ARG A 116 -17.08 4.65 -12.31
N THR A 117 -16.57 5.84 -12.04
CA THR A 117 -16.04 6.71 -13.10
C THR A 117 -14.78 6.11 -13.70
N GLU A 118 -14.40 6.55 -14.91
CA GLU A 118 -13.21 6.05 -15.61
C GLU A 118 -11.93 6.19 -14.77
N GLN A 119 -11.79 7.31 -14.05
CA GLN A 119 -10.60 7.57 -13.23
C GLN A 119 -10.55 6.64 -12.01
N GLU A 120 -11.67 6.45 -11.32
CA GLU A 120 -11.77 5.53 -10.20
C GLU A 120 -11.51 4.07 -10.64
N ALA A 121 -12.04 3.68 -11.80
CA ALA A 121 -11.80 2.37 -12.39
C ALA A 121 -10.31 2.15 -12.71
N LYS A 122 -9.59 3.18 -13.17
CA LYS A 122 -8.12 3.12 -13.37
C LYS A 122 -7.38 2.86 -12.06
N HIS A 123 -7.71 3.59 -10.99
CA HIS A 123 -7.09 3.36 -9.68
C HIS A 123 -7.43 1.95 -9.13
N PHE A 124 -8.68 1.53 -9.27
CA PHE A 124 -9.11 0.19 -8.83
C PHE A 124 -8.43 -0.93 -9.64
N GLY A 125 -8.22 -0.74 -10.94
CA GLY A 125 -7.42 -1.64 -11.77
C GLY A 125 -5.97 -1.74 -11.31
N LYS A 126 -5.37 -0.63 -10.85
CA LYS A 126 -4.03 -0.64 -10.25
C LYS A 126 -3.98 -1.48 -8.96
N PHE A 127 -5.01 -1.37 -8.11
CA PHE A 127 -5.16 -2.20 -6.91
C PHE A 127 -5.25 -3.70 -7.26
N LEU A 128 -6.04 -4.08 -8.26
CA LEU A 128 -6.15 -5.48 -8.69
C LEU A 128 -4.82 -5.99 -9.27
N SER A 129 -4.16 -5.20 -10.12
CA SER A 129 -2.87 -5.56 -10.71
C SER A 129 -1.82 -5.86 -9.63
N GLU A 130 -1.71 -5.01 -8.61
CA GLU A 130 -0.79 -5.24 -7.48
C GLU A 130 -1.19 -6.50 -6.70
N THR A 131 -2.48 -6.68 -6.42
CA THR A 131 -3.00 -7.85 -5.71
C THR A 131 -2.66 -9.16 -6.44
N LEU A 132 -2.91 -9.23 -7.75
CA LEU A 132 -2.60 -10.40 -8.58
C LEU A 132 -1.11 -10.67 -8.66
N HIS A 133 -0.27 -9.62 -8.73
CA HIS A 133 1.18 -9.78 -8.72
C HIS A 133 1.66 -10.46 -7.43
N MET A 134 1.09 -10.09 -6.27
CA MET A 134 1.40 -10.72 -4.99
C MET A 134 0.92 -12.17 -4.92
N LEU A 135 -0.29 -12.45 -5.41
CA LEU A 135 -0.85 -13.81 -5.45
C LEU A 135 -0.05 -14.72 -6.37
N ASN A 136 0.34 -14.24 -7.56
CA ASN A 136 1.19 -15.00 -8.49
C ASN A 136 2.54 -15.30 -7.86
N ARG A 137 3.15 -14.33 -7.17
CA ARG A 137 4.41 -14.56 -6.45
C ARG A 137 4.24 -15.67 -5.43
N TRP A 138 3.18 -15.64 -4.62
CA TRP A 138 2.90 -16.71 -3.65
C TRP A 138 2.74 -18.07 -4.30
N ALA A 139 1.94 -18.17 -5.36
CA ALA A 139 1.73 -19.39 -6.11
C ALA A 139 2.99 -19.95 -6.78
N SER A 140 4.02 -19.13 -6.99
CA SER A 140 5.32 -19.55 -7.54
C SER A 140 6.40 -19.80 -6.50
N THR A 141 6.19 -19.42 -5.24
CA THR A 141 7.14 -19.63 -4.13
C THR A 141 6.78 -20.82 -3.24
N GLU A 142 5.69 -21.50 -3.55
CA GLU A 142 5.38 -22.89 -3.15
C GLU A 142 5.51 -23.80 -4.37
#